data_AF-A0A3B9ZR62-F1
#
_entry.id   AF-A0A3B9ZR62-F1
#
_cell.length_a   1.000
_cell.length_b   1.000
_cell.length_c   1.000
_cell.angle_alpha   90.00
_cell.angle_beta   90.00
_cell.angle_gamma   90.00
#
_symmetry.space_group_name_H-M   'P 1'
#
loop_
_entity.id
_entity.type
_entity.pdbx_description
1 polymer ?
#
loop_
_entity_poly.entity_id
_entity_poly.type
_entity_poly.pdbx_seq_one_letter_code
_entity_poly.pdbx_strand_id
1 'polypeptide(L)'
;MSTKIICCIIAFNLAFSGLFAQNKIDAGLTESELVLKTQKGNIYGTLTVPANVKTSPVVLIIAGSGPTDRDCNSASGLKTNAYKLLAEGFAKNGI
;
A
#
# COMPACT_ATOMS: atom_id res chain seq x y z
N MET A 1 -2.20 23.83 41.10
CA MET A 1 -2.16 23.63 39.63
C MET A 1 -3.57 23.91 39.11
N SER A 2 -3.75 24.95 38.29
CA SER A 2 -5.07 25.51 37.96
C SER A 2 -5.90 24.54 37.12
N THR A 3 -7.17 24.30 37.48
CA THR A 3 -8.12 23.41 36.78
C THR A 3 -8.19 23.70 35.27
N LYS A 4 -7.97 24.95 34.87
CA LYS A 4 -7.91 25.36 33.46
C LYS A 4 -6.76 24.71 32.69
N ILE A 5 -5.59 24.55 33.32
CA ILE A 5 -4.40 23.92 32.72
C ILE A 5 -4.66 22.43 32.48
N ILE A 6 -5.33 21.76 33.40
CA ILE A 6 -5.68 20.34 33.28
C ILE A 6 -6.67 20.13 32.12
N CYS A 7 -7.70 20.98 31.99
CA CYS A 7 -8.62 20.91 30.86
C CYS A 7 -7.93 21.16 29.51
N CYS A 8 -6.99 22.10 29.43
CA CYS A 8 -6.22 22.34 28.21
C CYS A 8 -5.33 21.14 27.83
N ILE A 9 -4.70 20.48 28.80
CA ILE A 9 -3.87 19.29 28.54
C ILE A 9 -4.74 18.14 28.04
N ILE A 10 -5.91 17.92 28.65
CA ILE A 10 -6.83 16.86 28.21
C ILE A 10 -7.37 17.14 26.81
N ALA A 11 -7.80 18.36 26.52
CA ALA A 11 -8.29 18.76 25.19
C ALA A 11 -7.20 18.62 24.12
N PHE A 12 -5.95 18.96 24.44
CA PHE A 12 -4.82 18.83 23.52
C PHE A 12 -4.47 17.36 23.24
N ASN A 13 -4.53 16.48 24.24
CA ASN A 13 -4.28 15.06 24.05
C ASN A 13 -5.39 14.36 23.24
N LEU A 14 -6.67 14.75 23.43
CA LEU A 14 -7.78 14.23 22.61
C LEU A 14 -7.71 14.71 21.15
N ALA A 15 -7.22 15.92 20.90
CA ALA A 15 -7.06 16.42 19.53
C ALA A 15 -5.93 15.72 18.77
N PHE A 16 -4.91 15.22 19.48
CA PHE A 16 -3.72 14.62 18.85
C PHE A 16 -3.90 13.14 18.48
N SER A 17 -4.83 12.41 19.11
CA SER A 17 -5.09 11.00 18.81
C SER A 17 -5.77 10.77 17.44
N GLY A 18 -6.33 11.80 16.83
CA GLY A 18 -6.98 11.73 15.52
C GLY A 18 -6.03 11.73 14.31
N LEU A 19 -4.73 12.01 14.48
CA LEU A 19 -3.78 12.13 13.37
C LEU A 19 -3.10 10.82 12.95
N PHE A 20 -3.28 9.73 13.71
CA PHE A 20 -2.79 8.43 13.29
C PHE A 20 -3.81 7.80 12.33
N ALA A 21 -3.75 8.21 11.06
CA ALA A 21 -4.31 7.41 9.97
C ALA A 21 -3.56 6.07 9.97
N GLN A 22 -4.13 5.07 10.64
CA GLN A 22 -3.58 3.72 10.64
C GLN A 22 -3.61 3.22 9.19
N ASN A 23 -2.42 3.03 8.62
CA ASN A 23 -2.27 2.33 7.35
C ASN A 23 -2.69 0.87 7.64
N LYS A 24 -3.96 0.55 7.42
CA LYS A 24 -4.49 -0.81 7.60
C LYS A 24 -3.77 -1.70 6.59
N ILE A 25 -2.73 -2.39 7.03
CA ILE A 25 -2.31 -3.62 6.38
C ILE A 25 -3.49 -4.57 6.58
N ASP A 26 -4.26 -4.83 5.53
CA ASP A 26 -5.37 -5.78 5.60
C ASP A 26 -4.78 -7.13 5.99
N ALA A 27 -5.20 -7.66 7.14
CA ALA A 27 -4.69 -8.90 7.73
C ALA A 27 -4.90 -10.15 6.83
N GLY A 28 -5.51 -9.97 5.66
CA GLY A 28 -5.78 -10.98 4.65
C GLY A 28 -5.00 -10.80 3.34
N LEU A 29 -3.92 -10.00 3.29
CA LEU A 29 -3.09 -9.84 2.10
C LEU A 29 -1.61 -10.05 2.43
N THR A 30 -0.89 -10.75 1.57
CA THR A 30 0.58 -10.85 1.67
C THR A 30 1.24 -10.27 0.44
N GLU A 31 2.18 -9.35 0.64
CA GLU A 31 3.02 -8.79 -0.42
C GLU A 31 4.45 -9.31 -0.28
N SER A 32 5.08 -9.61 -1.42
CA SER A 32 6.49 -9.98 -1.48
C SER A 32 7.15 -9.40 -2.73
N GLU A 33 8.45 -9.11 -2.64
CA GLU A 33 9.22 -8.73 -3.82
C GLU A 33 9.46 -9.95 -4.71
N LEU A 34 9.33 -9.75 -6.02
CA LEU A 34 9.59 -10.77 -7.03
C LEU A 34 10.65 -10.28 -8.00
N VAL A 35 11.61 -11.15 -8.32
CA VAL A 35 12.60 -10.90 -9.37
C VAL A 35 12.53 -12.01 -10.40
N LEU A 36 12.05 -11.67 -11.59
CA LEU A 36 12.09 -12.56 -12.75
C LEU A 36 13.44 -12.40 -13.44
N LYS A 37 14.28 -13.42 -13.34
CA LYS A 37 15.57 -13.48 -14.05
C LYS A 37 15.32 -13.82 -15.52
N THR A 38 15.76 -12.96 -16.43
CA THR A 38 15.72 -13.22 -17.88
C THR A 38 17.12 -13.19 -18.47
N GLN A 39 17.27 -13.70 -19.69
CA GLN A 39 18.57 -13.66 -20.39
C GLN A 39 19.08 -12.24 -20.65
N LYS A 40 18.17 -11.26 -20.73
CA LYS A 40 18.49 -9.86 -21.06
C LYS A 40 18.52 -8.93 -19.85
N GLY A 41 18.30 -9.47 -18.65
CA GLY A 41 18.25 -8.68 -17.41
C GLY A 41 17.17 -9.16 -16.46
N ASN A 42 17.13 -8.55 -15.28
CA ASN A 42 16.15 -8.85 -14.25
C ASN A 42 14.94 -7.93 -14.37
N ILE A 43 13.74 -8.49 -14.23
CA ILE A 43 12.50 -7.75 -14.10
C ILE A 43 12.09 -7.80 -12.63
N TYR A 44 11.97 -6.63 -12.01
CA TYR A 44 11.57 -6.48 -10.62
C TYR A 44 10.08 -6.18 -10.55
N GLY A 45 9.39 -6.82 -9.61
CA GLY A 45 7.96 -6.62 -9.39
C GLY A 45 7.56 -6.88 -7.95
N THR A 46 6.27 -6.74 -7.69
CA THR A 46 5.61 -7.07 -6.43
C THR A 46 4.60 -8.18 -6.70
N LEU A 47 4.60 -9.21 -5.86
CA LEU A 47 3.58 -10.25 -5.85
C LEU A 47 2.66 -10.01 -4.65
N THR A 48 1.40 -9.69 -4.94
CA THR A 48 0.32 -9.57 -3.95
C THR A 48 -0.53 -10.83 -4.02
N VAL A 49 -0.75 -11.49 -2.88
CA VAL A 49 -1.49 -12.75 -2.80
C VAL A 49 -2.67 -12.60 -1.84
N PRO A 50 -3.88 -13.04 -2.24
CA PRO A 50 -5.04 -13.10 -1.35
C PRO A 50 -4.84 -14.14 -0.23
N ALA A 51 -5.24 -13.82 0.99
CA ALA A 51 -5.21 -14.80 2.08
C ALA A 51 -6.19 -15.95 1.84
N ASN A 52 -5.80 -17.13 2.29
CA ASN A 52 -6.64 -18.33 2.35
C ASN A 52 -7.14 -18.86 1.00
N VAL A 53 -6.47 -18.51 -0.12
CA VAL A 53 -6.81 -19.03 -1.45
C VAL A 53 -5.75 -20.02 -1.93
N LYS A 54 -6.19 -21.24 -2.28
CA LYS A 54 -5.31 -22.30 -2.80
C LYS A 54 -5.11 -22.18 -4.32
N THR A 55 -6.07 -21.60 -5.02
CA THR A 55 -6.06 -21.40 -6.48
C THR A 55 -6.87 -20.15 -6.80
N SER A 56 -6.23 -19.16 -7.42
CA SER A 56 -6.88 -17.91 -7.86
C SER A 56 -6.58 -17.64 -9.34
N PRO A 57 -7.41 -16.84 -10.03
CA PRO A 57 -7.04 -16.23 -11.29
C PRO A 57 -5.80 -15.35 -11.11
N VAL A 58 -4.92 -15.29 -12.11
CA VAL A 58 -3.70 -14.47 -12.04
C VAL A 58 -3.86 -13.22 -12.88
N VAL A 59 -3.55 -12.06 -12.30
CA VAL A 59 -3.45 -10.77 -13.01
C VAL A 59 -1.99 -10.34 -13.06
N LEU A 60 -1.51 -10.01 -14.26
CA LEU A 60 -0.20 -9.40 -14.46
C LEU A 60 -0.38 -7.92 -14.81
N ILE A 61 0.07 -7.04 -13.92
CA ILE A 61 0.09 -5.60 -14.17
C ILE A 61 1.46 -5.23 -14.76
N ILE A 62 1.46 -4.68 -15.97
CA ILE A 62 2.66 -4.16 -16.63
C ILE A 62 2.60 -2.64 -16.55
N ALA A 63 3.54 -2.03 -15.83
CA ALA A 63 3.62 -0.59 -15.73
C ALA A 63 3.85 0.06 -17.10
N GLY A 64 3.26 1.25 -17.30
CA GLY A 64 3.49 2.05 -18.51
C GLY A 64 4.95 2.50 -18.66
N SER A 65 5.31 2.99 -19.84
CA SER A 65 6.68 3.40 -20.19
C SER A 65 7.13 4.75 -19.61
N GLY A 66 6.28 5.42 -18.82
CA GLY A 66 6.57 6.73 -18.26
C GLY A 66 7.67 6.70 -17.18
N PRO A 67 8.18 7.88 -16.75
CA PRO A 67 9.12 8.01 -15.64
C PRO A 67 8.39 7.82 -14.30
N THR A 68 7.78 6.65 -14.13
CA THR A 68 7.05 6.23 -12.94
C THR A 68 7.68 4.98 -12.35
N ASP A 69 7.53 4.80 -11.04
CA ASP A 69 7.84 3.55 -10.38
C ASP A 69 6.74 2.49 -10.62
N ARG A 70 6.93 1.32 -10.01
CA ARG A 70 6.03 0.16 -10.12
C ARG A 70 4.63 0.42 -9.56
N ASP A 71 4.45 1.44 -8.72
CA ASP A 71 3.17 1.80 -8.10
C ASP A 71 2.42 2.88 -8.90
N CYS A 72 2.94 3.25 -10.08
CA CYS A 72 2.44 4.36 -10.90
C CYS A 72 2.68 5.75 -10.25
N ASN A 73 3.73 5.87 -9.45
CA ASN A 73 4.14 7.16 -8.89
C ASN A 73 5.29 7.75 -9.71
N SER A 74 5.25 9.05 -9.97
CA SER A 74 6.35 9.79 -10.56
C SER A 74 7.20 10.49 -9.51
N ALA A 75 8.48 10.71 -9.81
CA ALA A 75 9.34 11.62 -9.06
C ALA A 75 8.91 13.09 -9.25
N SER A 76 8.27 13.42 -10.37
CA SER A 76 7.82 14.78 -10.72
C SER A 76 6.52 15.21 -10.02
N GLY A 77 6.07 14.48 -9.00
CA GLY A 77 4.98 14.90 -8.10
C GLY A 77 3.71 14.07 -8.14
N LEU A 78 3.53 13.17 -9.12
CA LEU A 78 2.37 12.29 -9.18
C LEU A 78 2.51 11.13 -8.19
N LYS A 79 1.72 11.08 -7.11
CA LYS A 79 1.71 9.99 -6.11
C LYS A 79 0.32 9.35 -6.00
N THR A 80 -0.02 8.49 -6.95
CA THR A 80 -1.36 7.89 -7.05
C THR A 80 -1.47 6.51 -6.40
N ASN A 81 -0.37 5.75 -6.34
CA ASN A 81 -0.38 4.33 -6.00
C ASN A 81 -1.37 3.50 -6.83
N ALA A 82 -1.72 3.94 -8.05
CA ALA A 82 -2.84 3.38 -8.80
C ALA A 82 -2.71 1.86 -9.02
N TYR A 83 -1.52 1.38 -9.39
CA TYR A 83 -1.29 -0.05 -9.61
C TYR A 83 -1.29 -0.85 -8.31
N LYS A 84 -0.76 -0.28 -7.22
CA LYS A 84 -0.81 -0.89 -5.90
C LYS A 84 -2.26 -1.06 -5.42
N LEU A 85 -3.06 0.00 -5.52
CA LEU A 85 -4.47 -0.02 -5.12
C LEU A 85 -5.28 -1.00 -5.97
N LEU A 86 -4.97 -1.15 -7.26
CA LEU A 86 -5.57 -2.17 -8.11
C LEU A 86 -5.19 -3.58 -7.66
N ALA A 87 -3.90 -3.84 -7.39
CA ALA A 87 -3.43 -5.15 -6.92
C ALA A 87 -4.09 -5.54 -5.57
N GLU A 88 -4.16 -4.61 -4.62
CA GLU A 88 -4.88 -4.80 -3.36
C GLU A 88 -6.38 -5.05 -3.60
N GLY A 89 -7.00 -4.31 -4.51
CA GLY A 89 -8.40 -4.50 -4.88
C GLY A 89 -8.68 -5.88 -5.47
N PHE A 90 -7.83 -6.36 -6.38
CA PHE A 90 -7.93 -7.71 -6.95
C PHE A 90 -7.77 -8.78 -5.87
N ALA A 91 -6.74 -8.66 -5.03
CA ALA A 91 -6.50 -9.63 -3.98
C ALA A 91 -7.61 -9.65 -2.92
N LYS A 92 -8.24 -8.51 -2.60
CA LYS A 92 -9.45 -8.49 -1.75
C LYS A 92 -10.63 -9.23 -2.36
N ASN A 93 -10.66 -9.39 -3.68
CA ASN A 93 -11.65 -10.19 -4.41
C ASN A 93 -11.19 -11.62 -4.70
N GLY A 94 -10.09 -12.08 -4.09
CA GLY A 94 -9.60 -13.45 -4.24
C GLY A 94 -8.91 -13.73 -5.58
N ILE A 95 -8.44 -12.69 -6.26
CA ILE A 95 -7.64 -12.76 -7.49
C ILE A 95 -6.17 -12.61 -7.13
#